data_AF-A0A2G5U4F3-F1
#
_entry.id   AF-A0A2G5U4F3-F1
#
_cell.length_a   1.000
_cell.length_b   1.000
_cell.length_c   1.000
_cell.angle_alpha   90.00
_cell.angle_beta   90.00
_cell.angle_gamma   90.00
#
_symmetry.space_group_name_H-M   'P 1'
#
loop_
_entity.id
_entity.type
_entity.pdbx_description
1 polymer ?
#
loop_
_entity_poly.entity_id
_entity_poly.type
_entity_poly.pdbx_seq_one_letter_code
_entity_poly.pdbx_strand_id
1 'polypeptide(L)'
;MCGLLQISTATMIHLLIYRLKFAVPPDAANSQCVKFSADAANLFYYCTAIFCTCAFGLMDEDQLVAKNRILKKFLVPHPNLWDTRFVSTDRENPNFVYYLYITIAEITILVINIIAIPTISFHYLSANRTEKSDRLARAHKQTLQVLVFQLAIHCIFHLLPLICFTCSTIFRTKNIFMLSIGMYIWALHGSACTLALILANKPFRITVKEHLKYGRSLLT
;
A
#
# COMPACT_ATOMS: atom_id res chain seq x y z
N MET A 1 9.61 9.78 -4.22
CA MET A 1 9.44 8.51 -3.47
C MET A 1 8.07 7.85 -3.67
N CYS A 2 6.97 8.61 -3.81
CA CYS A 2 5.62 8.05 -3.98
C CYS A 2 5.45 7.10 -5.19
N GLY A 3 6.06 7.42 -6.34
CA GLY A 3 5.90 6.61 -7.57
C GLY A 3 6.47 5.19 -7.49
N LEU A 4 7.67 4.99 -6.92
CA LEU A 4 8.26 3.65 -6.76
C LEU A 4 7.43 2.74 -5.83
N LEU A 5 6.80 3.35 -4.84
CA LEU A 5 5.97 2.69 -3.84
C LEU A 5 4.61 2.24 -4.41
N GLN A 6 4.03 3.07 -5.27
CA GLN A 6 2.83 2.74 -6.03
C GLN A 6 3.08 1.63 -7.06
N ILE A 7 4.24 1.66 -7.74
CA ILE A 7 4.64 0.59 -8.66
C ILE A 7 4.79 -0.74 -7.92
N SER A 8 5.40 -0.75 -6.73
CA SER A 8 5.54 -1.95 -5.89
C SER A 8 4.17 -2.52 -5.50
N THR A 9 3.28 -1.66 -4.99
CA THR A 9 1.91 -2.05 -4.59
C THR A 9 1.10 -2.57 -5.78
N ALA A 10 1.12 -1.86 -6.91
CA ALA A 10 0.45 -2.26 -8.14
C ALA A 10 0.97 -3.60 -8.66
N THR A 11 2.29 -3.82 -8.63
CA THR A 11 2.90 -5.10 -9.06
C THR A 11 2.47 -6.26 -8.17
N MET A 12 2.44 -6.07 -6.84
CA MET A 12 2.00 -7.10 -5.90
C MET A 12 0.53 -7.47 -6.11
N ILE A 13 -0.33 -6.48 -6.31
CA ILE A 13 -1.76 -6.66 -6.57
C ILE A 13 -1.98 -7.35 -7.93
N HIS A 14 -1.26 -6.92 -8.96
CA HIS A 14 -1.29 -7.55 -10.27
C HIS A 14 -0.91 -9.04 -10.19
N LEU A 15 0.14 -9.37 -9.43
CA LEU A 15 0.56 -10.75 -9.19
C LEU A 15 -0.50 -11.54 -8.40
N LEU A 16 -1.13 -10.94 -7.39
CA LEU A 16 -2.25 -11.55 -6.64
C LEU A 16 -3.42 -11.88 -7.57
N ILE A 17 -3.83 -10.93 -8.42
CA ILE A 17 -4.92 -11.06 -9.39
C ILE A 17 -4.59 -12.12 -10.44
N TYR A 18 -3.35 -12.13 -10.96
CA TYR A 18 -2.89 -13.17 -11.87
C TYR A 18 -3.01 -14.58 -11.24
N ARG A 19 -2.63 -14.72 -9.97
CA ARG A 19 -2.73 -16.00 -9.25
C ARG A 19 -4.19 -16.37 -8.94
N LEU A 20 -5.05 -15.40 -8.64
CA LEU A 20 -6.50 -15.60 -8.51
C LEU A 20 -7.11 -16.13 -9.81
N LYS A 21 -6.82 -15.49 -10.94
CA LYS A 21 -7.30 -15.93 -12.26
C LYS A 21 -6.83 -17.34 -12.63
N PHE A 22 -5.63 -17.72 -12.18
CA PHE A 22 -5.13 -19.08 -12.34
C PHE A 22 -5.83 -20.08 -11.41
N ALA A 23 -6.18 -19.67 -10.18
CA ALA A 23 -6.83 -20.50 -9.18
C ALA A 23 -8.27 -20.87 -9.56
N VAL A 24 -8.99 -19.96 -10.21
CA VAL A 24 -10.41 -20.11 -10.53
C VAL A 24 -10.59 -21.01 -11.77
N PRO A 25 -11.31 -22.13 -11.66
CA PRO A 25 -11.60 -23.01 -12.79
C PRO A 25 -12.47 -22.28 -13.84
N PRO A 26 -12.27 -22.52 -15.15
CA PRO A 26 -13.11 -21.93 -16.19
C PRO A 26 -14.60 -22.26 -16.01
N ASP A 27 -14.90 -23.46 -15.50
CA ASP A 27 -16.26 -24.02 -15.42
C ASP A 27 -16.98 -23.69 -14.11
N ALA A 28 -16.35 -22.93 -13.20
CA ALA A 28 -16.99 -22.54 -11.96
C ALA A 28 -18.14 -21.57 -12.23
N ALA A 29 -19.29 -21.77 -11.58
CA ALA A 29 -20.52 -20.99 -11.78
C ALA A 29 -20.36 -19.45 -11.66
N ASN A 30 -19.32 -18.99 -10.97
CA ASN A 30 -19.01 -17.56 -10.78
C ASN A 30 -17.68 -17.14 -11.43
N SER A 31 -17.06 -17.96 -12.28
CA SER A 31 -15.71 -17.72 -12.80
C SER A 31 -15.61 -16.40 -13.57
N GLN A 32 -16.64 -16.06 -14.34
CA GLN A 32 -16.71 -14.87 -15.16
C GLN A 32 -16.88 -13.60 -14.31
N CYS A 33 -17.70 -13.66 -13.26
CA CYS A 33 -17.86 -12.57 -12.28
C CYS A 33 -16.57 -12.33 -11.48
N VAL A 34 -15.88 -13.40 -11.05
CA VAL A 34 -14.60 -13.29 -10.34
C VAL A 34 -13.51 -12.70 -11.25
N LYS A 35 -13.44 -13.12 -12.52
CA LYS A 35 -12.49 -12.56 -13.49
C LYS A 35 -12.75 -11.08 -13.75
N PHE A 36 -14.00 -10.70 -14.00
CA PHE A 36 -14.40 -9.30 -14.19
C PHE A 36 -14.10 -8.45 -12.95
N SER A 37 -14.45 -8.92 -11.76
CA SER A 37 -14.17 -8.22 -10.50
C SER A 37 -12.68 -8.07 -10.27
N ALA A 38 -11.88 -9.08 -10.62
CA ALA A 38 -10.43 -9.01 -10.51
C ALA A 38 -9.83 -8.01 -11.52
N ASP A 39 -10.35 -7.92 -12.74
CA ASP A 39 -9.92 -6.92 -13.72
C ASP A 39 -10.33 -5.50 -13.33
N ALA A 40 -11.54 -5.32 -12.82
CA ALA A 40 -12.00 -4.06 -12.27
C ALA A 40 -11.14 -3.62 -11.08
N ALA A 41 -10.79 -4.55 -10.18
CA ALA A 41 -9.88 -4.28 -9.07
C ALA A 41 -8.49 -3.88 -9.58
N ASN A 42 -7.96 -4.58 -10.59
CA ASN A 42 -6.65 -4.26 -11.18
C ASN A 42 -6.63 -2.83 -11.74
N LEU A 43 -7.64 -2.51 -12.58
CA LEU A 43 -7.79 -1.18 -13.16
C LEU A 43 -7.94 -0.12 -12.09
N PHE A 44 -8.80 -0.37 -11.10
CA PHE A 44 -8.97 0.51 -9.95
C PHE A 44 -7.64 0.82 -9.30
N TYR A 45 -6.84 -0.19 -8.96
CA TYR A 45 -5.55 0.01 -8.30
C TYR A 45 -4.52 0.77 -9.14
N TYR A 46 -4.48 0.57 -10.46
CA TYR A 46 -3.64 1.40 -11.33
C TYR A 46 -4.13 2.86 -11.36
N CYS A 47 -5.45 3.08 -11.40
CA CYS A 47 -6.02 4.41 -11.28
C CYS A 47 -5.69 5.03 -9.91
N THR A 48 -5.83 4.29 -8.81
CA THR A 48 -5.48 4.74 -7.45
C THR A 48 -4.00 5.06 -7.33
N ALA A 49 -3.13 4.24 -7.90
CA ALA A 49 -1.70 4.54 -7.96
C ALA A 49 -1.46 5.90 -8.62
N ILE A 50 -2.10 6.19 -9.75
CA ILE A 50 -1.98 7.50 -10.42
C ILE A 50 -2.58 8.62 -9.53
N PHE A 51 -3.79 8.42 -9.02
CA PHE A 51 -4.53 9.40 -8.22
C PHE A 51 -3.86 9.74 -6.88
N CYS A 52 -3.31 8.77 -6.15
CA CYS A 52 -2.53 9.00 -4.92
C CYS A 52 -1.39 9.99 -5.13
N THR A 53 -0.70 9.90 -6.28
CA THR A 53 0.40 10.82 -6.63
C THR A 53 -0.11 12.23 -6.82
N CYS A 54 -1.31 12.36 -7.41
CA CYS A 54 -1.99 13.63 -7.59
C CYS A 54 -2.59 14.16 -6.26
N ALA A 55 -3.05 13.26 -5.37
CA ALA A 55 -3.65 13.59 -4.09
C ALA A 55 -2.64 14.17 -3.09
N PHE A 56 -1.38 13.70 -3.10
CA PHE A 56 -0.31 14.39 -2.36
C PHE A 56 -0.08 15.82 -2.87
N GLY A 57 -0.29 16.07 -4.16
CA GLY A 57 -0.28 17.44 -4.71
C GLY A 57 -1.38 18.33 -4.14
N LEU A 58 -2.52 17.76 -3.68
CA LEU A 58 -3.56 18.52 -2.99
C LEU A 58 -3.16 18.95 -1.56
N MET A 59 -2.15 18.31 -0.99
CA MET A 59 -1.55 18.69 0.29
C MET A 59 -0.35 19.65 0.16
N ASP A 60 0.07 20.00 -1.07
CA ASP A 60 1.12 20.99 -1.31
C ASP A 60 0.56 22.41 -1.10
N GLU A 61 0.22 22.70 0.15
CA GLU A 61 -0.30 23.99 0.56
C GLU A 61 0.84 24.91 0.98
N ASP A 62 0.96 26.06 0.29
CA ASP A 62 1.86 27.13 0.69
C ASP A 62 1.57 27.56 2.13
N GLN A 63 2.56 27.34 3.00
CA GLN A 63 2.46 27.60 4.44
C GLN A 63 2.24 29.08 4.74
N LEU A 64 2.74 30.00 3.92
CA LEU A 64 2.49 31.44 4.08
C LEU A 64 1.02 31.76 3.82
N VAL A 65 0.45 31.19 2.76
CA VAL A 65 -0.97 31.36 2.41
C VAL A 65 -1.87 30.75 3.48
N ALA A 66 -1.54 29.54 3.96
CA ALA A 66 -2.29 28.87 5.02
C ALA A 66 -2.28 29.67 6.34
N LYS A 67 -1.10 30.13 6.78
CA LYS A 67 -0.95 30.95 8.00
C LYS A 67 -1.71 32.27 7.91
N ASN A 68 -1.67 32.93 6.74
CA ASN A 68 -2.43 34.15 6.49
C ASN A 68 -3.95 33.93 6.52
N ARG A 69 -4.45 32.80 6.02
CA ARG A 69 -5.88 32.43 6.14
C ARG A 69 -6.29 32.21 7.60
N ILE A 70 -5.46 31.52 8.39
CA ILE A 70 -5.72 31.29 9.81
C ILE A 70 -5.76 32.61 10.58
N LEU A 71 -4.84 33.55 10.29
CA LEU A 71 -4.81 34.86 10.93
C LEU A 71 -6.10 35.66 10.68
N LYS A 72 -6.66 35.59 9.46
CA LYS A 72 -7.92 36.27 9.13
C LYS A 72 -9.15 35.67 9.83
N LYS A 73 -9.03 34.42 10.29
CA LYS A 73 -10.17 33.62 10.76
C LYS A 73 -10.24 33.50 12.29
N PHE A 74 -9.10 33.53 12.96
CA PHE A 74 -9.02 33.44 14.42
C PHE A 74 -8.54 34.76 14.99
N LEU A 75 -9.36 35.37 15.87
CA LEU A 75 -9.02 36.59 16.62
C LEU A 75 -7.73 36.43 17.45
N VAL A 76 -7.47 35.22 17.93
CA VAL A 76 -6.23 34.88 18.65
C VAL A 76 -5.61 33.66 17.98
N PRO A 77 -4.64 33.85 17.05
CA PRO A 77 -3.93 32.74 16.46
C PRO A 77 -3.03 32.03 17.49
N HIS A 78 -2.63 30.81 17.19
CA HIS A 78 -1.69 30.06 18.02
C HIS A 78 -0.36 30.82 18.14
N PRO A 79 0.27 30.89 19.33
CA PRO A 79 1.49 31.71 19.54
C PRO A 79 2.63 31.35 18.59
N ASN A 80 2.76 30.07 18.25
CA ASN A 80 3.80 29.57 17.34
C ASN A 80 3.43 29.67 15.85
N LEU A 81 2.37 30.38 15.45
CA LEU A 81 1.91 30.41 14.04
C LEU A 81 3.05 30.74 13.06
N TRP A 82 3.95 31.64 13.44
CA TRP A 82 5.06 32.10 12.60
C TRP A 82 6.36 31.30 12.76
N ASP A 83 6.41 30.31 13.65
CA ASP A 83 7.56 29.41 13.74
C ASP A 83 7.67 28.59 12.45
N THR A 84 8.87 28.47 11.89
CA THR A 84 9.14 27.70 10.67
C THR A 84 8.90 26.20 10.87
N ARG A 85 9.00 25.73 12.11
CA ARG A 85 8.66 24.35 12.51
C ARG A 85 7.16 24.14 12.69
N PHE A 86 6.38 25.22 12.71
CA PHE A 86 4.94 25.16 12.85
C PHE A 86 4.28 25.06 11.47
N VAL A 87 3.96 23.82 11.09
CA VAL A 87 3.18 23.51 9.90
C VAL A 87 1.70 23.62 10.25
N SER A 88 0.94 24.31 9.41
CA SER A 88 -0.50 24.45 9.57
C SER A 88 -1.21 24.19 8.25
N THR A 89 -2.44 23.71 8.35
CA THR A 89 -3.34 23.50 7.20
C THR A 89 -4.70 24.09 7.54
N ASP A 90 -5.30 24.76 6.56
CA ASP A 90 -6.67 25.21 6.67
C ASP A 90 -7.63 24.04 6.42
N ARG A 91 -8.42 23.68 7.43
CA ARG A 91 -9.35 22.53 7.37
C ARG A 91 -10.55 22.76 6.46
N GLU A 92 -10.89 24.02 6.20
CA GLU A 92 -11.97 24.37 5.29
C GLU A 92 -11.49 24.54 3.85
N ASN A 93 -10.18 24.41 3.62
CA ASN A 93 -9.65 24.38 2.26
C ASN A 93 -10.26 23.19 1.51
N PRO A 94 -10.95 23.42 0.37
CA PRO A 94 -11.56 22.35 -0.42
C PRO A 94 -10.55 21.27 -0.81
N ASN A 95 -9.30 21.64 -1.10
CA ASN A 95 -8.24 20.69 -1.48
C ASN A 95 -7.92 19.71 -0.34
N PHE A 96 -7.88 20.21 0.90
CA PHE A 96 -7.66 19.40 2.08
C PHE A 96 -8.84 18.45 2.33
N VAL A 97 -10.06 18.93 2.16
CA VAL A 97 -11.28 18.11 2.30
C VAL A 97 -11.34 17.01 1.22
N TYR A 98 -11.03 17.35 -0.04
CA TYR A 98 -10.96 16.38 -1.13
C TYR A 98 -9.88 15.33 -0.88
N TYR A 99 -8.69 15.74 -0.44
CA TYR A 99 -7.63 14.81 -0.02
C TYR A 99 -8.14 13.82 1.04
N LEU A 100 -8.87 14.30 2.04
CA LEU A 100 -9.38 13.47 3.14
C LEU A 100 -10.41 12.44 2.65
N TYR A 101 -11.37 12.85 1.81
CA TYR A 101 -12.35 11.94 1.22
C TYR A 101 -11.72 10.89 0.31
N ILE A 102 -10.80 11.31 -0.56
CA ILE A 102 -10.08 10.40 -1.46
C ILE A 102 -9.29 9.38 -0.62
N THR A 103 -8.53 9.84 0.36
CA THR A 103 -7.73 8.98 1.23
C THR A 103 -8.60 7.95 1.98
N ILE A 104 -9.74 8.36 2.54
CA ILE A 104 -10.66 7.44 3.23
C ILE A 104 -11.23 6.39 2.26
N ALA A 105 -11.68 6.81 1.08
CA ALA A 105 -12.23 5.91 0.08
C ALA A 105 -11.19 4.87 -0.38
N GLU A 106 -9.96 5.31 -0.61
CA GLU A 106 -8.85 4.46 -1.01
C GLU A 106 -8.49 3.43 0.07
N ILE A 107 -8.39 3.84 1.34
CA ILE A 107 -8.14 2.92 2.46
C ILE A 107 -9.23 1.85 2.51
N THR A 108 -10.49 2.26 2.39
CA THR A 108 -11.64 1.34 2.47
C THR A 108 -11.57 0.30 1.36
N ILE A 109 -11.31 0.72 0.13
CA ILE A 109 -11.25 -0.18 -1.02
C ILE A 109 -10.00 -1.08 -0.94
N LEU A 110 -8.87 -0.56 -0.47
CA LEU A 110 -7.66 -1.33 -0.23
C LEU A 110 -7.93 -2.47 0.77
N VAL A 111 -8.52 -2.16 1.94
CA VAL A 111 -8.83 -3.15 2.98
C VAL A 111 -9.76 -4.25 2.46
N ILE A 112 -10.82 -3.89 1.74
CA ILE A 112 -11.78 -4.85 1.18
C ILE A 112 -11.07 -5.83 0.23
N ASN A 113 -10.27 -5.31 -0.71
CA ASN A 113 -9.58 -6.14 -1.70
C ASN A 113 -8.48 -7.01 -1.08
N ILE A 114 -7.78 -6.50 -0.07
CA ILE A 114 -6.75 -7.24 0.67
C ILE A 114 -7.32 -8.48 1.35
N ILE A 115 -8.59 -8.43 1.77
CA ILE A 115 -9.27 -9.57 2.39
C ILE A 115 -9.92 -10.46 1.32
N ALA A 116 -10.63 -9.87 0.37
CA ALA A 116 -11.42 -10.60 -0.62
C ALA A 116 -10.56 -11.44 -1.58
N ILE A 117 -9.51 -10.84 -2.16
CA ILE A 117 -8.70 -11.51 -3.21
C ILE A 117 -8.00 -12.77 -2.66
N PRO A 118 -7.31 -12.74 -1.50
CA PRO A 118 -6.69 -13.94 -0.96
C PRO A 118 -7.70 -14.98 -0.48
N THR A 119 -8.81 -14.56 0.14
CA THR A 119 -9.85 -15.48 0.62
C THR A 119 -10.44 -16.30 -0.52
N ILE A 120 -10.81 -15.63 -1.62
CA ILE A 120 -11.33 -16.30 -2.82
C ILE A 120 -10.24 -17.18 -3.45
N SER A 121 -9.01 -16.70 -3.54
CA SER A 121 -7.89 -17.46 -4.10
C SER A 121 -7.64 -18.76 -3.32
N PHE A 122 -7.61 -18.70 -1.99
CA PHE A 122 -7.43 -19.88 -1.15
C PHE A 122 -8.61 -20.84 -1.21
N HIS A 123 -9.84 -20.32 -1.27
CA HIS A 123 -11.03 -21.15 -1.39
C HIS A 123 -10.94 -22.04 -2.64
N TYR A 124 -10.68 -21.46 -3.82
CA TYR A 124 -10.56 -22.23 -5.06
C TYR A 124 -9.31 -23.13 -5.11
N LEU A 125 -8.17 -22.68 -4.58
CA LEU A 125 -6.96 -23.52 -4.51
C LEU A 125 -7.13 -24.73 -3.58
N SER A 126 -7.87 -24.57 -2.48
CA SER A 126 -8.07 -25.63 -1.48
C SER A 126 -9.06 -26.70 -1.94
N ALA A 127 -9.99 -26.34 -2.83
CA ALA A 127 -11.00 -27.25 -3.35
C ALA A 127 -10.45 -28.23 -4.41
N ASN A 128 -9.15 -28.20 -4.73
CA ASN A 128 -8.50 -29.00 -5.78
C ASN A 128 -9.23 -28.95 -7.14
N ARG A 129 -10.02 -27.91 -7.41
CA ARG A 129 -10.78 -27.77 -8.66
C ARG A 129 -9.92 -27.28 -9.83
N THR A 130 -8.59 -27.27 -9.68
CA THR A 130 -7.70 -26.90 -10.76
C THR A 130 -7.41 -28.12 -11.62
N GLU A 131 -7.74 -28.05 -12.91
CA GLU A 131 -7.47 -29.04 -13.97
C GLU A 131 -5.96 -29.35 -14.19
N LYS A 132 -5.08 -28.89 -13.29
CA LYS A 132 -3.63 -28.80 -13.49
C LYS A 132 -2.87 -29.69 -12.51
N SER A 133 -1.71 -30.20 -12.96
CA SER A 133 -0.80 -31.06 -12.21
C SER A 133 -0.59 -30.64 -10.74
N ASP A 134 -0.67 -31.59 -9.80
CA ASP A 134 -0.48 -31.41 -8.36
C ASP A 134 0.82 -30.68 -7.98
N ARG A 135 1.86 -30.80 -8.81
CA ARG A 135 3.14 -30.12 -8.59
C ARG A 135 3.02 -28.61 -8.81
N LEU A 136 2.24 -28.20 -9.81
CA LEU A 136 1.97 -26.80 -10.13
C LEU A 136 1.01 -26.18 -9.11
N ALA A 137 -0.04 -26.91 -8.69
CA ALA A 137 -0.97 -26.47 -7.65
C ALA A 137 -0.25 -26.18 -6.32
N ARG A 138 0.67 -27.07 -5.91
CA ARG A 138 1.51 -26.86 -4.70
C ARG A 138 2.40 -25.63 -4.80
N ALA A 139 3.04 -25.40 -5.95
CA ALA A 139 3.87 -24.22 -6.18
C ALA A 139 3.05 -22.91 -6.12
N HIS A 140 1.84 -22.92 -6.68
CA HIS A 140 0.90 -21.80 -6.60
C HIS A 140 0.44 -21.55 -5.16
N LYS A 141 0.18 -22.59 -4.36
CA LYS A 141 -0.22 -22.45 -2.95
C LYS A 141 0.87 -21.79 -2.12
N GLN A 142 2.12 -22.25 -2.27
CA GLN A 142 3.26 -21.65 -1.60
C GLN A 142 3.46 -20.19 -2.00
N THR A 143 3.37 -19.90 -3.31
CA THR A 143 3.48 -18.53 -3.81
C THR A 143 2.37 -17.64 -3.26
N LEU A 144 1.13 -18.12 -3.21
CA LEU A 144 -0.01 -17.38 -2.64
C LEU A 144 0.20 -17.08 -1.15
N GLN A 145 0.71 -18.04 -0.36
CA GLN A 145 1.06 -17.82 1.05
C GLN A 145 2.12 -16.72 1.21
N VAL A 146 3.15 -16.69 0.34
CA VAL A 146 4.16 -15.63 0.33
C VAL A 146 3.53 -14.28 0.03
N LEU A 147 2.66 -14.19 -0.99
CA LEU A 147 2.00 -12.94 -1.36
C LEU A 147 1.08 -12.43 -0.24
N VAL A 148 0.35 -13.31 0.45
CA VAL A 148 -0.47 -12.92 1.62
C VAL A 148 0.40 -12.39 2.76
N PHE A 149 1.54 -13.00 3.02
CA PHE A 149 2.47 -12.51 4.03
C PHE A 149 3.05 -11.14 3.67
N GLN A 150 3.42 -10.93 2.41
CA GLN A 150 3.85 -9.62 1.92
C GLN A 150 2.74 -8.56 1.99
N LEU A 151 1.49 -8.97 1.75
CA LEU A 151 0.32 -8.13 1.87
C LEU A 151 0.10 -7.67 3.32
N ALA A 152 0.26 -8.58 4.29
CA ALA A 152 0.18 -8.25 5.71
C ALA A 152 1.27 -7.25 6.12
N ILE A 153 2.48 -7.40 5.59
CA ILE A 153 3.56 -6.41 5.79
C ILE A 153 3.19 -5.07 5.15
N HIS A 154 2.66 -5.06 3.93
CA HIS A 154 2.15 -3.83 3.30
C HIS A 154 1.10 -3.15 4.19
N CYS A 155 0.13 -3.90 4.74
CA CYS A 155 -0.86 -3.36 5.66
C CYS A 155 -0.22 -2.69 6.86
N ILE A 156 0.69 -3.37 7.56
CA ILE A 156 1.33 -2.80 8.76
C ILE A 156 2.11 -1.54 8.42
N PHE A 157 2.92 -1.59 7.36
CA PHE A 157 3.83 -0.50 7.00
C PHE A 157 3.14 0.66 6.25
N HIS A 158 1.88 0.50 5.81
CA HIS A 158 1.09 1.57 5.17
C HIS A 158 -0.09 2.05 6.02
N LEU A 159 -0.93 1.15 6.56
CA LEU A 159 -2.05 1.57 7.43
C LEU A 159 -1.54 2.25 8.68
N LEU A 160 -0.46 1.77 9.31
CA LEU A 160 0.01 2.37 10.55
C LEU A 160 0.45 3.84 10.34
N PRO A 161 1.34 4.16 9.38
CA PRO A 161 1.66 5.56 9.08
C PRO A 161 0.44 6.39 8.67
N LEU A 162 -0.44 5.84 7.84
CA LEU A 162 -1.59 6.56 7.31
C LEU A 162 -2.63 6.87 8.41
N ILE A 163 -2.86 5.94 9.34
CA ILE A 163 -3.66 6.17 10.56
C ILE A 163 -2.96 7.20 11.43
N CYS A 164 -1.64 7.11 11.64
CA CYS A 164 -0.89 8.10 12.42
C CYS A 164 -1.01 9.51 11.81
N PHE A 165 -0.88 9.66 10.49
CA PHE A 165 -1.05 10.95 9.80
C PHE A 165 -2.49 11.45 9.89
N THR A 166 -3.47 10.59 9.68
CA THR A 166 -4.88 10.97 9.74
C THR A 166 -5.28 11.37 11.16
N CYS A 167 -4.90 10.61 12.19
CA CYS A 167 -5.11 10.97 13.59
C CYS A 167 -4.35 12.24 13.97
N SER A 168 -3.09 12.40 13.57
CA SER A 168 -2.32 13.64 13.79
C SER A 168 -3.04 14.85 13.22
N THR A 169 -3.61 14.70 12.03
CA THR A 169 -4.36 15.73 11.33
C THR A 169 -5.70 16.05 12.02
N ILE A 170 -6.46 15.03 12.44
CA ILE A 170 -7.75 15.17 13.14
C ILE A 170 -7.57 15.77 14.54
N PHE A 171 -6.66 15.22 15.34
CA PHE A 171 -6.45 15.61 16.74
C PHE A 171 -5.49 16.78 16.93
N ARG A 172 -4.97 17.37 15.84
CA ARG A 172 -3.97 18.47 15.86
C ARG A 172 -2.72 18.08 16.64
N THR A 173 -2.33 16.80 16.59
CA THR A 173 -1.09 16.32 17.19
C THR A 173 0.07 16.85 16.36
N LYS A 174 0.64 17.99 16.75
CA LYS A 174 1.72 18.68 16.02
C LYS A 174 3.10 18.12 16.34
N ASN A 175 3.15 16.88 16.82
CA ASN A 175 4.39 16.26 17.22
C ASN A 175 5.14 15.79 15.97
N ILE A 176 6.10 16.59 15.51
CA ILE A 176 6.98 16.27 14.38
C ILE A 176 7.60 14.88 14.55
N PHE A 177 7.97 14.50 15.77
CA PHE A 177 8.53 13.17 16.04
C PHE A 177 7.59 12.03 15.63
N MET A 178 6.29 12.17 15.89
CA MET A 178 5.29 11.17 15.52
C MET A 178 5.12 11.08 13.99
N LEU A 179 5.10 12.22 13.30
CA LEU A 179 5.09 12.26 11.83
C LEU A 179 6.37 11.65 11.25
N SER A 180 7.53 11.97 11.80
CA SER A 180 8.83 11.45 11.35
C SER A 180 8.93 9.95 11.53
N ILE A 181 8.46 9.39 12.65
CA ILE A 181 8.37 7.94 12.85
C ILE A 181 7.44 7.30 11.81
N GLY A 182 6.26 7.89 11.57
CA GLY A 182 5.33 7.42 10.55
C GLY A 182 5.97 7.37 9.16
N MET A 183 6.65 8.45 8.77
CA MET A 183 7.40 8.53 7.50
C MET A 183 8.54 7.51 7.44
N TYR A 184 9.25 7.29 8.56
CA TYR A 184 10.35 6.34 8.61
C TYR A 184 9.88 4.89 8.48
N ILE A 185 8.82 4.50 9.20
CA ILE A 185 8.16 3.21 9.05
C ILE A 185 7.70 3.03 7.60
N TRP A 186 7.07 4.06 7.02
CA TRP A 186 6.63 4.01 5.63
C TRP A 186 7.79 3.83 4.64
N ALA A 187 8.91 4.52 4.85
CA ALA A 187 10.11 4.39 4.01
C ALA A 187 10.72 2.99 4.07
N LEU A 188 10.64 2.30 5.22
CA LEU A 188 11.18 0.96 5.40
C LEU A 188 10.33 -0.15 4.74
N HIS A 189 9.11 0.14 4.29
CA HIS A 189 8.19 -0.90 3.75
C HIS A 189 8.84 -1.72 2.62
N GLY A 190 9.57 -1.07 1.71
CA GLY A 190 10.15 -1.72 0.54
C GLY A 190 11.19 -2.77 0.95
N SER A 191 12.07 -2.40 1.89
CA SER A 191 13.06 -3.31 2.46
C SER A 191 12.41 -4.48 3.19
N ALA A 192 11.35 -4.24 3.97
CA ALA A 192 10.60 -5.27 4.68
C ALA A 192 9.93 -6.26 3.70
N CYS A 193 9.37 -5.76 2.59
CA CYS A 193 8.72 -6.59 1.57
C CYS A 193 9.72 -7.45 0.78
N THR A 194 10.89 -6.89 0.44
CA THR A 194 11.98 -7.64 -0.20
C THR A 194 12.51 -8.72 0.74
N LEU A 195 12.75 -8.38 2.01
CA LEU A 195 13.22 -9.35 3.00
C LEU A 195 12.21 -10.50 3.17
N ALA A 196 10.92 -10.17 3.27
CA ALA A 196 9.85 -11.16 3.33
C ALA A 196 9.80 -12.07 2.10
N LEU A 197 10.02 -11.53 0.89
CA LEU A 197 10.09 -12.35 -0.33
C LEU A 197 11.23 -13.37 -0.28
N ILE A 198 12.42 -12.90 0.10
CA ILE A 198 13.63 -13.72 0.18
C ILE A 198 13.47 -14.81 1.25
N LEU A 199 12.90 -14.46 2.39
CA LEU A 199 12.68 -15.39 3.49
C LEU A 199 11.57 -16.40 3.16
N ALA A 200 10.47 -15.98 2.57
CA ALA A 200 9.31 -16.85 2.39
C ALA A 200 9.40 -17.73 1.12
N ASN A 201 10.30 -17.41 0.17
CA ASN A 201 10.38 -18.11 -1.11
C ASN A 201 11.76 -18.75 -1.35
N LYS A 202 11.81 -20.10 -1.29
CA LYS A 202 13.05 -20.91 -1.37
C LYS A 202 13.93 -20.60 -2.61
N PRO A 203 13.39 -20.48 -3.85
CA PRO A 203 14.19 -20.15 -5.02
C PRO A 203 14.90 -18.81 -4.88
N PHE A 204 14.20 -17.76 -4.41
CA PHE A 204 14.81 -16.45 -4.18
C PHE A 204 15.89 -16.50 -3.13
N ARG A 205 15.70 -17.26 -2.05
CA ARG A 205 16.73 -17.46 -1.02
C ARG A 205 18.01 -18.07 -1.60
N ILE A 206 17.88 -19.05 -2.48
CA ILE A 206 19.02 -19.70 -3.15
C ILE A 206 19.72 -18.69 -4.06
N THR A 207 18.99 -17.99 -4.92
CA THR A 207 19.55 -16.99 -5.83
C THR A 207 20.31 -15.88 -5.10
N VAL A 208 19.76 -15.34 -4.01
CA VAL A 208 20.42 -14.31 -3.21
C VAL A 208 21.69 -14.86 -2.56
N LYS A 209 21.65 -16.10 -2.06
CA LYS A 209 22.84 -16.75 -1.47
C LYS A 209 23.97 -16.91 -2.51
N GLU A 210 23.63 -17.27 -3.74
CA GLU A 210 24.62 -17.39 -4.83
C GLU A 210 25.20 -16.02 -5.22
N HIS A 211 24.37 -14.98 -5.34
CA HIS A 211 24.85 -13.62 -5.60
C HIS A 211 25.78 -13.11 -4.48
N LEU A 212 25.45 -13.38 -3.21
CA LEU A 212 26.28 -13.00 -2.07
C LEU A 212 27.64 -13.73 -2.07
N LYS A 213 27.68 -15.01 -2.46
CA LYS A 213 28.94 -15.75 -2.62
C LYS A 213 29.80 -15.17 -3.73
N TYR A 214 29.20 -14.86 -4.87
CA TYR A 214 29.90 -14.26 -6.01
C TYR A 214 30.45 -12.87 -5.67
N GLY A 215 29.64 -12.01 -5.04
CA GLY A 215 30.09 -10.70 -4.57
C GLY A 215 31.21 -10.80 -3.54
N ARG A 216 31.16 -11.79 -2.64
CA ARG A 216 32.26 -12.05 -1.70
C ARG A 216 33.55 -12.46 -2.40
N SER A 217 33.47 -13.28 -3.45
CA SER A 217 34.64 -13.69 -4.24
C SER A 217 35.26 -12.57 -5.08
N LEU A 218 34.52 -11.49 -5.36
CA LEU A 218 35.05 -10.29 -6.02
C LEU A 218 35.76 -9.33 -5.06
N LEU A 219 35.49 -9.44 -3.75
CA LEU A 219 36.05 -8.59 -2.70
C LEU A 219 37.28 -9.21 -2.01
N THR A 220 37.60 -10.46 -2.32
CA THR A 220 38.77 -11.22 -1.84
C THR A 220 39.68 -11.54 -2.99
#